data_AF-A0A6N9HM01-F1
#
_entry.id   AF-A0A6N9HM01-F1
#
_cell.length_a   1.000
_cell.length_b   1.000
_cell.length_c   1.000
_cell.angle_alpha   90.00
_cell.angle_beta   90.00
_cell.angle_gamma   90.00
#
_symmetry.space_group_name_H-M   'P 1'
#
loop_
_entity.id
_entity.type
_entity.pdbx_description
1 polymer ?
#
loop_
_entity_poly.entity_id
_entity_poly.type
_entity_poly.pdbx_seq_one_letter_code
_entity_poly.pdbx_strand_id
1 'polypeptide(L)'
;MQATIYVSSDAYQTAQAIKDLDYYDRLNLSDEIPDFDKRPGYHLKNANVFKLAVLPDDAMVITPDAIGHTLSMSAPSNLRGCIFDGAPNLPDMYAEIIGYWSGPSINLSSSGAAYFQCPLNEYMVNLGPDPIGEPVVNDRLLSEGTVILISGLSKVLQGLSSDCYIQISFPIDPAMVGNEPDDFRSTKDYSMQREQGQHFDQVFLKVSDILHSPDPDRIYIELLRNELIDYGYWY
;
A
#
# COMPACT_ATOMS: atom_id res chain seq x y z
N MET A 1 7.49 -7.45 -13.81
CA MET A 1 6.16 -7.14 -14.39
C MET A 1 5.26 -6.79 -13.22
N GLN A 2 4.49 -5.71 -13.31
CA GLN A 2 3.59 -5.25 -12.24
C GLN A 2 2.13 -5.54 -12.62
N ALA A 3 1.33 -5.99 -11.65
CA ALA A 3 -0.12 -6.15 -11.79
C ALA A 3 -0.82 -4.81 -11.98
N THR A 4 -2.00 -4.84 -12.59
CA THR A 4 -2.84 -3.65 -12.72
C THR A 4 -3.86 -3.65 -11.58
N ILE A 5 -3.92 -2.55 -10.82
CA ILE A 5 -4.97 -2.35 -9.83
C ILE A 5 -6.08 -1.55 -10.50
N TYR A 6 -7.27 -2.14 -10.60
CA TYR A 6 -8.41 -1.48 -11.22
C TYR A 6 -9.19 -0.69 -10.17
N VAL A 7 -9.72 0.46 -10.55
CA VAL A 7 -10.46 1.37 -9.67
C VAL A 7 -11.67 1.96 -10.40
N SER A 8 -12.57 2.62 -9.68
CA SER A 8 -13.64 3.39 -10.33
C SER A 8 -13.08 4.58 -11.12
N SER A 9 -13.87 5.12 -12.05
CA SER A 9 -13.51 6.34 -12.78
C SER A 9 -13.15 7.50 -11.84
N ASP A 10 -13.96 7.71 -10.79
CA ASP A 10 -13.74 8.78 -9.82
C ASP A 10 -12.44 8.58 -9.03
N ALA A 11 -12.18 7.34 -8.59
CA ALA A 11 -10.94 7.02 -7.89
C ALA A 11 -9.70 7.20 -8.77
N TYR A 12 -9.79 6.84 -10.04
CA TYR A 12 -8.72 7.06 -11.00
C TYR A 12 -8.45 8.56 -11.18
N GLN A 13 -9.49 9.37 -11.33
CA GLN A 13 -9.36 10.82 -11.47
C GLN A 13 -8.72 11.47 -10.25
N THR A 14 -9.15 11.09 -9.05
CA THR A 14 -8.54 11.55 -7.79
C THR A 14 -7.05 11.18 -7.75
N ALA A 15 -6.73 9.90 -7.98
CA ALA A 15 -5.35 9.41 -7.94
C ALA A 15 -4.44 10.09 -8.98
N GLN A 16 -4.96 10.39 -10.17
CA GLN A 16 -4.23 11.14 -11.20
C GLN A 16 -4.05 12.62 -10.82
N ALA A 17 -5.02 13.24 -10.16
CA ALA A 17 -4.93 14.64 -9.73
C ALA A 17 -3.86 14.87 -8.65
N ILE A 18 -3.60 13.86 -7.80
CA ILE A 18 -2.63 13.94 -6.68
C ILE A 18 -1.34 13.15 -6.92
N LYS A 19 -1.11 12.66 -8.15
CA LYS A 19 0.06 11.82 -8.45
C LYS A 19 1.40 12.56 -8.31
N ASP A 20 1.40 13.88 -8.46
CA ASP A 20 2.62 14.67 -8.34
C ASP A 20 2.76 15.30 -6.96
N LEU A 21 1.81 15.01 -6.05
CA LEU A 21 1.79 15.52 -4.68
C LEU A 21 2.32 14.46 -3.71
N ASP A 22 3.18 14.91 -2.83
CA ASP A 22 3.66 14.16 -1.67
C ASP A 22 2.54 14.06 -0.60
N TYR A 23 2.76 13.34 0.50
CA TYR A 23 1.71 13.21 1.52
C TYR A 23 1.34 14.55 2.18
N TYR A 24 2.33 15.40 2.47
CA TYR A 24 2.11 16.67 3.13
C TYR A 24 1.29 17.62 2.25
N ASP A 25 1.63 17.70 0.97
CA ASP A 25 0.89 18.45 -0.05
C ASP A 25 -0.55 17.93 -0.19
N ARG A 26 -0.75 16.60 -0.15
CA ARG A 26 -2.11 16.01 -0.15
C ARG A 26 -2.91 16.44 1.08
N LEU A 27 -2.30 16.42 2.27
CA LEU A 27 -2.97 16.89 3.48
C LEU A 27 -3.36 18.37 3.36
N ASN A 28 -2.50 19.23 2.80
CA ASN A 28 -2.82 20.64 2.61
C ASN A 28 -3.94 20.87 1.57
N LEU A 29 -4.14 19.97 0.60
CA LEU A 29 -5.30 20.05 -0.30
C LEU A 29 -6.63 19.96 0.46
N SER A 30 -6.67 19.24 1.59
CA SER A 30 -7.89 19.10 2.38
C SER A 30 -8.30 20.43 3.04
N ASP A 31 -7.34 21.33 3.31
CA ASP A 31 -7.58 22.68 3.84
C ASP A 31 -8.07 23.64 2.75
N GLU A 32 -7.55 23.53 1.51
CA GLU A 32 -7.96 24.36 0.38
C GLU A 32 -9.28 23.91 -0.26
N ILE A 33 -9.52 22.60 -0.31
CA ILE A 33 -10.71 21.96 -0.86
C ILE A 33 -11.26 20.98 0.18
N PRO A 34 -12.29 21.40 0.95
CA PRO A 34 -12.96 20.53 1.90
C PRO A 34 -13.43 19.23 1.23
N ASP A 35 -13.28 18.11 1.92
CA ASP A 35 -13.71 16.77 1.52
C ASP A 35 -12.88 16.09 0.41
N PHE A 36 -11.70 16.62 0.04
CA PHE A 36 -10.82 15.93 -0.91
C PHE A 36 -10.34 14.58 -0.38
N ASP A 37 -10.06 14.50 0.92
CA ASP A 37 -9.70 13.30 1.70
C ASP A 37 -10.81 12.23 1.73
N LYS A 38 -12.06 12.63 1.45
CA LYS A 38 -13.22 11.72 1.38
C LYS A 38 -13.47 11.19 -0.03
N ARG A 39 -12.71 11.66 -1.03
CA ARG A 39 -12.86 11.19 -2.41
C ARG A 39 -12.28 9.78 -2.55
N PRO A 40 -12.95 8.89 -3.30
CA PRO A 40 -12.38 7.61 -3.65
C PRO A 40 -11.00 7.79 -4.28
N GLY A 41 -10.08 6.88 -4.00
CA GLY A 41 -8.72 6.85 -4.53
C GLY A 41 -7.73 7.78 -3.84
N TYR A 42 -8.14 8.59 -2.86
CA TYR A 42 -7.27 9.55 -2.20
C TYR A 42 -6.11 8.88 -1.44
N HIS A 43 -6.38 7.76 -0.75
CA HIS A 43 -5.38 7.06 0.06
C HIS A 43 -4.58 6.02 -0.74
N LEU A 44 -4.81 5.90 -2.04
CA LEU A 44 -3.99 5.04 -2.88
C LEU A 44 -2.58 5.64 -3.02
N LYS A 45 -1.59 4.76 -3.04
CA LYS A 45 -0.22 5.14 -3.38
C LYS A 45 -0.19 5.81 -4.75
N ASN A 46 0.77 6.72 -4.91
CA ASN A 46 1.01 7.53 -6.08
C ASN A 46 0.80 6.79 -7.42
N ALA A 47 -0.06 7.34 -8.29
CA ALA A 47 -0.38 6.77 -9.60
C ALA A 47 0.78 6.82 -10.63
N ASN A 48 1.88 7.51 -10.33
CA ASN A 48 3.14 7.40 -11.08
C ASN A 48 3.86 6.07 -10.82
N VAL A 49 3.53 5.38 -9.73
CA VAL A 49 4.15 4.13 -9.28
C VAL A 49 3.14 2.96 -9.30
N PHE A 50 1.92 3.20 -8.83
CA PHE A 50 0.82 2.25 -8.95
C PHE A 50 0.36 2.16 -10.40
N LYS A 51 0.38 0.96 -10.97
CA LYS A 51 -0.22 0.70 -12.27
C LYS A 51 -1.74 0.66 -12.12
N LEU A 52 -2.37 1.83 -12.15
CA LEU A 52 -3.81 1.99 -12.05
C LEU A 52 -4.50 1.96 -13.42
N ALA A 53 -5.70 1.38 -13.46
CA ALA A 53 -6.61 1.47 -14.60
C ALA A 53 -8.05 1.64 -14.13
N VAL A 54 -8.89 2.23 -14.99
CA VAL A 54 -10.34 2.25 -14.74
C VAL A 54 -10.90 0.85 -15.00
N LEU A 55 -11.77 0.38 -14.10
CA LEU A 55 -12.50 -0.88 -14.28
C LEU A 55 -13.37 -0.78 -15.56
N PRO A 56 -13.31 -1.76 -16.48
CA PRO A 56 -14.18 -1.76 -17.67
C PRO A 56 -15.67 -1.78 -17.31
N ASP A 57 -16.50 -1.12 -18.12
CA ASP A 57 -17.96 -1.04 -17.88
C ASP A 57 -18.66 -2.41 -17.94
N ASP A 58 -18.09 -3.36 -18.71
CA ASP A 58 -18.59 -4.72 -18.88
C ASP A 58 -17.87 -5.73 -17.96
N ALA A 59 -17.08 -5.26 -16.99
CA ALA A 59 -16.33 -6.12 -16.09
C ALA A 59 -17.25 -6.99 -15.23
N MET A 60 -16.97 -8.30 -15.22
CA MET A 60 -17.62 -9.22 -14.29
C MET A 60 -16.96 -9.11 -12.91
N VAL A 61 -17.63 -8.42 -11.99
CA VAL A 61 -17.15 -8.21 -10.61
C VAL A 61 -17.74 -9.24 -9.66
N ILE A 62 -16.88 -9.88 -8.89
CA ILE A 62 -17.24 -10.76 -7.77
C ILE A 62 -17.11 -9.95 -6.48
N THR A 63 -18.24 -9.75 -5.80
CA THR A 63 -18.30 -9.01 -4.53
C THR A 63 -18.02 -9.94 -3.34
N PRO A 64 -17.53 -9.41 -2.20
CA PRO A 64 -17.31 -10.21 -0.99
C PRO A 64 -18.50 -11.08 -0.57
N ASP A 65 -19.73 -10.60 -0.73
CA ASP A 65 -20.95 -11.35 -0.38
C ASP A 65 -21.18 -12.56 -1.29
N ALA A 66 -20.74 -12.48 -2.55
CA ALA A 66 -20.84 -13.57 -3.52
C ALA A 66 -19.78 -14.65 -3.32
N ILE A 67 -18.70 -14.35 -2.58
CA ILE A 67 -17.52 -15.21 -2.47
C ILE A 67 -17.77 -16.44 -1.59
N GLY A 68 -18.82 -16.48 -0.77
CA GLY A 68 -19.16 -17.64 0.08
C GLY A 68 -18.08 -18.03 1.12
N HIS A 69 -16.96 -17.31 1.13
CA HIS A 69 -15.80 -17.47 1.97
C HIS A 69 -15.35 -16.09 2.45
N THR A 70 -14.89 -16.01 3.70
CA THR A 70 -14.40 -14.75 4.25
C THR A 70 -13.01 -14.46 3.71
N LEU A 71 -12.86 -13.37 2.95
CA LEU A 71 -11.55 -12.77 2.68
C LEU A 71 -10.99 -12.22 3.98
N SER A 72 -9.74 -12.56 4.28
CA SER A 72 -9.05 -12.00 5.44
C SER A 72 -8.29 -10.76 5.01
N MET A 73 -8.52 -9.65 5.71
CA MET A 73 -7.78 -8.41 5.51
C MET A 73 -7.16 -7.96 6.83
N SER A 74 -5.90 -7.55 6.79
CA SER A 74 -5.19 -6.96 7.92
C SER A 74 -4.28 -5.82 7.44
N ALA A 75 -3.89 -4.95 8.36
CA ALA A 75 -2.84 -3.95 8.15
C ALA A 75 -1.73 -4.20 9.19
N PRO A 76 -0.83 -5.17 8.91
CA PRO A 76 0.12 -5.68 9.89
C PRO A 76 1.02 -4.59 10.43
N SER A 77 1.14 -4.51 11.74
CA SER A 77 2.00 -3.54 12.42
C SER A 77 3.46 -3.63 12.00
N ASN A 78 3.95 -4.83 11.63
CA ASN A 78 5.31 -5.03 11.16
C ASN A 78 5.57 -4.50 9.74
N LEU A 79 4.55 -4.15 8.96
CA LEU A 79 4.70 -3.70 7.56
C LEU A 79 4.29 -2.22 7.38
N ARG A 80 4.56 -1.38 8.40
CA ARG A 80 4.24 0.05 8.39
C ARG A 80 5.48 0.91 8.23
N GLY A 81 5.35 2.01 7.51
CA GLY A 81 6.46 2.95 7.32
C GLY A 81 7.54 2.37 6.42
N CYS A 82 8.78 2.77 6.65
CA CYS A 82 9.89 2.36 5.81
C CYS A 82 10.29 0.91 6.09
N ILE A 83 10.13 0.04 5.10
CA ILE A 83 10.49 -1.36 5.16
C ILE A 83 11.58 -1.63 4.13
N PHE A 84 12.71 -2.15 4.60
CA PHE A 84 13.86 -2.51 3.77
C PHE A 84 13.94 -4.02 3.62
N ASP A 85 14.56 -4.51 2.55
CA ASP A 85 14.72 -5.95 2.28
C ASP A 85 15.57 -6.71 3.30
N GLY A 86 16.48 -6.05 4.02
CA GLY A 86 17.21 -6.61 5.16
C GLY A 86 16.41 -6.74 6.46
N ALA A 87 15.14 -6.31 6.49
CA ALA A 87 14.34 -6.30 7.72
C ALA A 87 14.09 -7.70 8.31
N PRO A 88 14.19 -7.87 9.64
CA PRO A 88 14.21 -9.19 10.26
C PRO A 88 12.86 -9.93 10.26
N ASN A 89 11.75 -9.21 10.20
CA ASN A 89 10.39 -9.75 10.30
C ASN A 89 9.59 -9.51 9.02
N LEU A 90 10.22 -9.79 7.87
CA LEU A 90 9.56 -9.80 6.57
C LEU A 90 8.84 -11.14 6.31
N PRO A 91 7.63 -11.11 5.74
CA PRO A 91 7.02 -12.29 5.16
C PRO A 91 7.87 -12.88 4.02
N ASP A 92 7.77 -14.19 3.81
CA ASP A 92 8.38 -14.84 2.65
C ASP A 92 7.97 -14.16 1.34
N MET A 93 8.95 -13.91 0.48
CA MET A 93 8.79 -13.28 -0.85
C MET A 93 8.18 -11.87 -0.81
N TYR A 94 8.25 -11.18 0.33
CA TYR A 94 7.63 -9.86 0.48
C TYR A 94 8.08 -8.88 -0.60
N ALA A 95 9.39 -8.83 -0.93
CA ALA A 95 9.95 -7.95 -1.93
C ALA A 95 9.36 -8.18 -3.33
N GLU A 96 9.21 -9.44 -3.74
CA GLU A 96 8.62 -9.81 -5.02
C GLU A 96 7.12 -9.48 -5.06
N ILE A 97 6.39 -9.80 -3.99
CA ILE A 97 4.94 -9.61 -3.92
C ILE A 97 4.60 -8.11 -3.88
N ILE A 98 5.24 -7.33 -3.01
CA ILE A 98 4.99 -5.88 -2.90
C ILE A 98 5.38 -5.18 -4.20
N GLY A 99 6.51 -5.54 -4.82
CA GLY A 99 6.92 -4.97 -6.10
C GLY A 99 5.95 -5.33 -7.25
N TYR A 100 5.37 -6.53 -7.22
CA TYR A 100 4.39 -6.97 -8.21
C TYR A 100 3.08 -6.18 -8.11
N TRP A 101 2.55 -5.95 -6.91
CA TRP A 101 1.26 -5.27 -6.71
C TRP A 101 1.37 -3.75 -6.60
N SER A 102 2.37 -3.28 -5.85
CA SER A 102 2.50 -1.90 -5.38
C SER A 102 3.60 -1.11 -6.09
N GLY A 103 4.37 -1.75 -6.97
CA GLY A 103 5.47 -1.12 -7.69
C GLY A 103 6.67 -0.78 -6.79
N PRO A 104 7.66 -0.05 -7.30
CA PRO A 104 8.82 0.38 -6.50
C PRO A 104 8.42 1.36 -5.39
N SER A 105 9.30 1.57 -4.41
CA SER A 105 9.20 2.74 -3.51
C SER A 105 9.33 4.04 -4.32
N ILE A 106 8.67 5.10 -3.86
CA ILE A 106 8.71 6.45 -4.41
C ILE A 106 10.04 7.10 -4.02
N ASN A 107 10.47 6.96 -2.76
CA ASN A 107 11.77 7.47 -2.34
C ASN A 107 12.90 6.59 -2.85
N LEU A 108 13.88 7.23 -3.49
CA LEU A 108 15.15 6.60 -3.81
C LEU A 108 15.99 6.55 -2.53
N SER A 109 16.51 5.38 -2.21
CA SER A 109 17.42 5.10 -1.08
C SER A 109 18.81 5.75 -1.22
N SER A 110 18.93 6.79 -2.06
CA SER A 110 20.19 7.36 -2.55
C SER A 110 20.59 8.69 -1.88
N SER A 111 19.68 9.36 -1.18
CA SER A 111 20.08 10.37 -0.20
C SER A 111 20.39 9.63 1.08
N GLY A 112 21.49 9.94 1.79
CA GLY A 112 21.80 9.42 3.14
C GLY A 112 20.80 9.85 4.22
N ALA A 113 19.51 9.75 3.90
CA ALA A 113 18.37 9.98 4.75
C ALA A 113 18.29 8.84 5.75
N ALA A 114 18.09 9.21 7.01
CA ALA A 114 17.73 8.27 8.06
C ALA A 114 16.26 7.86 7.86
N TYR A 115 16.01 6.56 7.79
CA TYR A 115 14.66 6.02 7.68
C TYR A 115 14.25 5.45 9.04
N PHE A 116 13.10 5.83 9.58
CA PHE A 116 12.51 5.04 10.68
C PHE A 116 11.93 3.78 10.09
N GLN A 117 12.53 2.68 10.50
CA GLN A 117 11.88 1.40 10.32
C GLN A 117 10.67 1.31 11.23
N CYS A 118 9.69 0.52 10.80
CA CYS A 118 8.73 -0.05 11.71
C CYS A 118 9.46 -0.54 12.98
N PRO A 119 8.99 -0.23 14.21
CA PRO A 119 9.63 -0.71 15.44
C PRO A 119 9.80 -2.23 15.51
N LEU A 120 8.93 -2.98 14.82
CA LEU A 120 9.03 -4.44 14.73
C LEU A 120 10.03 -4.92 13.67
N ASN A 121 10.57 -4.02 12.86
CA ASN A 121 11.58 -4.28 11.83
C ASN A 121 12.81 -3.38 12.01
N GLU A 122 13.09 -2.95 13.24
CA GLU A 122 14.25 -2.10 13.55
C GLU A 122 15.56 -2.88 13.44
N TYR A 123 16.49 -2.40 12.61
CA TYR A 123 17.86 -2.88 12.43
C TYR A 123 18.73 -1.79 11.77
N MET A 124 20.04 -1.94 11.81
CA MET A 124 20.93 -0.98 11.13
C MET A 124 20.86 -1.15 9.62
N VAL A 125 20.18 -0.23 8.91
CA VAL A 125 20.12 -0.22 7.43
C VAL A 125 21.52 0.00 6.87
N ASN A 126 21.94 -0.89 5.99
CA ASN A 126 23.17 -0.74 5.24
C ASN A 126 22.93 0.07 3.96
N LEU A 127 23.12 1.38 4.06
CA LEU A 127 23.05 2.31 2.92
C LEU A 127 24.32 2.33 2.06
N GLY A 128 25.33 1.50 2.41
CA GLY A 128 26.62 1.49 1.74
C GLY A 128 27.59 2.56 2.25
N PRO A 129 28.79 2.67 1.65
CA PRO A 129 29.78 3.68 2.02
C PRO A 129 29.33 5.10 1.65
N ASP A 130 29.81 6.11 2.38
CA ASP A 130 29.56 7.53 2.09
C ASP A 130 29.79 7.84 0.61
N PRO A 131 28.83 8.53 -0.06
CA PRO A 131 28.89 8.71 -1.49
C PRO A 131 29.97 9.74 -1.86
N ILE A 132 31.17 9.26 -2.18
CA ILE A 132 32.10 9.97 -3.08
C ILE A 132 31.70 9.71 -4.56
N GLY A 133 30.64 8.92 -4.81
CA GLY A 133 30.05 8.59 -6.11
C GLY A 133 28.59 8.12 -5.99
N GLU A 134 28.05 7.41 -6.99
CA GLU A 134 26.69 6.84 -6.91
C GLU A 134 26.60 5.86 -5.72
N PRO A 135 25.62 6.02 -4.81
CA PRO A 135 25.52 5.20 -3.61
C PRO A 135 25.24 3.74 -3.98
N VAL A 136 26.05 2.82 -3.44
CA VAL A 136 25.75 1.38 -3.48
C VAL A 136 24.80 1.09 -2.34
N VAL A 137 23.51 1.21 -2.61
CA VAL A 137 22.47 0.85 -1.63
C VAL A 137 22.47 -0.67 -1.50
N ASN A 138 22.87 -1.19 -0.33
CA ASN A 138 22.84 -2.62 -0.06
C ASN A 138 21.45 -3.07 0.38
N ASP A 139 20.78 -2.28 1.22
CA ASP A 139 19.41 -2.55 1.65
C ASP A 139 18.42 -1.67 0.87
N ARG A 140 17.58 -2.30 0.04
CA ARG A 140 16.61 -1.59 -0.79
C ARG A 140 15.33 -1.30 -0.02
N LEU A 141 14.86 -0.05 -0.10
CA LEU A 141 13.54 0.33 0.39
C LEU A 141 12.44 -0.36 -0.44
N LEU A 142 11.66 -1.22 0.19
CA LEU A 142 10.59 -2.02 -0.42
C LEU A 142 9.22 -1.33 -0.34
N SER A 143 8.92 -0.67 0.77
CA SER A 143 7.70 0.09 1.01
C SER A 143 7.93 1.17 2.07
N GLU A 144 7.05 2.17 2.12
CA GLU A 144 7.18 3.39 2.92
C GLU A 144 5.84 3.95 3.42
N GLY A 145 4.77 3.16 3.33
CA GLY A 145 3.42 3.54 3.75
C GLY A 145 2.78 2.53 4.69
N THR A 146 1.45 2.49 4.67
CA THR A 146 0.68 1.44 5.36
C THR A 146 0.37 0.32 4.37
N VAL A 147 0.82 -0.90 4.67
CA VAL A 147 0.58 -2.06 3.80
C VAL A 147 -0.67 -2.82 4.25
N ILE A 148 -1.62 -2.98 3.34
CA ILE A 148 -2.77 -3.87 3.51
C ILE A 148 -2.40 -5.26 2.99
N LEU A 149 -2.56 -6.26 3.85
CA LEU A 149 -2.50 -7.67 3.49
C LEU A 149 -3.92 -8.17 3.21
N ILE A 150 -4.11 -8.74 2.02
CA ILE A 150 -5.30 -9.50 1.64
C ILE A 150 -4.89 -10.97 1.54
N SER A 151 -5.58 -11.84 2.26
CA SER A 151 -5.31 -13.28 2.25
C SER A 151 -6.54 -14.17 2.18
N GLY A 152 -6.31 -15.44 1.85
CA GLY A 152 -7.36 -16.43 1.63
C GLY A 152 -7.99 -16.35 0.24
N LEU A 153 -7.39 -15.60 -0.69
CA LEU A 153 -7.89 -15.46 -2.06
C LEU A 153 -7.83 -16.77 -2.83
N SER A 154 -6.87 -17.65 -2.56
CA SER A 154 -6.72 -18.93 -3.29
C SER A 154 -8.01 -19.77 -3.31
N LYS A 155 -8.77 -19.77 -2.23
CA LYS A 155 -10.05 -20.49 -2.10
C LYS A 155 -11.19 -19.84 -2.89
N VAL A 156 -11.10 -18.55 -3.11
CA VAL A 156 -12.09 -17.75 -3.85
C VAL A 156 -11.93 -17.93 -5.35
N LEU A 157 -10.70 -18.10 -5.82
CA LEU A 157 -10.41 -18.16 -7.25
C LEU A 157 -10.93 -19.43 -7.93
N GLN A 158 -11.26 -20.48 -7.16
CA GLN A 158 -11.66 -21.76 -7.71
C GLN A 158 -12.96 -21.65 -8.52
N GLY A 159 -12.86 -21.90 -9.83
CA GLY A 159 -14.01 -21.86 -10.74
C GLY A 159 -14.37 -20.46 -11.26
N LEU A 160 -13.63 -19.42 -10.86
CA LEU A 160 -13.76 -18.09 -11.45
C LEU A 160 -13.00 -17.99 -12.78
N SER A 161 -13.54 -17.21 -13.72
CA SER A 161 -12.83 -16.89 -14.96
C SER A 161 -11.62 -15.98 -14.67
N SER A 162 -10.54 -16.15 -15.44
CA SER A 162 -9.35 -15.29 -15.40
C SER A 162 -9.65 -13.82 -15.75
N ASP A 163 -10.80 -13.57 -16.39
CA ASP A 163 -11.26 -12.24 -16.78
C ASP A 163 -12.22 -11.59 -15.76
N CYS A 164 -12.60 -12.30 -14.70
CA CYS A 164 -13.33 -11.71 -13.59
C CYS A 164 -12.44 -10.80 -12.74
N TYR A 165 -13.09 -9.95 -11.95
CA TYR A 165 -12.45 -9.05 -11.00
C TYR A 165 -12.99 -9.31 -9.60
N ILE A 166 -12.12 -9.30 -8.60
CA ILE A 166 -12.50 -9.40 -7.20
C ILE A 166 -12.57 -7.99 -6.61
N GLN A 167 -13.71 -7.61 -6.07
CA GLN A 167 -13.86 -6.33 -5.38
C GLN A 167 -13.25 -6.41 -3.97
N ILE A 168 -12.34 -5.50 -3.67
CA ILE A 168 -11.72 -5.34 -2.36
C ILE A 168 -12.00 -3.92 -1.86
N SER A 169 -12.55 -3.81 -0.65
CA SER A 169 -12.80 -2.53 0.00
C SER A 169 -12.08 -2.53 1.35
N PHE A 170 -11.11 -1.64 1.53
CA PHE A 170 -10.34 -1.51 2.76
C PHE A 170 -10.84 -0.31 3.56
N PRO A 171 -11.13 -0.48 4.87
CA PRO A 171 -11.49 0.62 5.73
C PRO A 171 -10.30 1.57 5.87
N ILE A 172 -10.62 2.86 5.91
CA ILE A 172 -9.70 3.94 6.19
C ILE A 172 -9.97 4.38 7.62
N ASP A 173 -9.08 4.00 8.52
CA ASP A 173 -9.07 4.43 9.91
C ASP A 173 -8.28 5.74 10.03
N PRO A 174 -8.80 6.81 10.65
CA PRO A 174 -8.02 8.01 10.92
C PRO A 174 -6.72 7.77 11.70
N ALA A 175 -6.64 6.69 12.50
CA ALA A 175 -5.39 6.27 13.14
C ALA A 175 -4.35 5.68 12.14
N MET A 176 -4.80 5.24 10.97
CA MET A 176 -3.94 4.81 9.84
C MET A 176 -3.48 5.99 9.00
N VAL A 177 -4.34 6.99 8.80
CA VAL A 177 -4.14 8.12 7.90
C VAL A 177 -4.37 9.43 8.65
N GLY A 178 -3.30 10.01 9.17
CA GLY A 178 -3.34 11.25 9.94
C GLY A 178 -1.96 11.87 10.06
N ASN A 179 -1.90 13.14 10.45
CA ASN A 179 -0.64 13.77 10.82
C ASN A 179 -0.15 13.15 12.13
N GLU A 180 1.04 12.57 12.12
CA GLU A 180 1.66 11.94 13.30
C GLU A 180 0.70 10.99 14.06
N PRO A 181 0.21 9.91 13.44
CA PRO A 181 -0.75 9.04 14.10
C PRO A 181 -0.15 8.44 15.37
N ASP A 182 -0.83 8.62 16.51
CA ASP A 182 -0.39 8.13 17.82
C ASP A 182 -0.02 6.62 17.79
N ASP A 183 -0.71 5.86 16.94
CA ASP A 183 -0.54 4.42 16.79
C ASP A 183 0.47 4.00 15.70
N PHE A 184 1.13 4.92 15.01
CA PHE A 184 2.10 4.56 13.96
C PHE A 184 3.27 3.72 14.50
N ARG A 185 3.75 4.05 15.71
CA ARG A 185 4.79 3.29 16.42
C ARG A 185 4.23 2.15 17.28
N SER A 186 2.92 1.93 17.25
CA SER A 186 2.25 0.89 18.01
C SER A 186 2.58 -0.49 17.46
N THR A 187 2.70 -1.47 18.35
CA THR A 187 2.82 -2.89 17.98
C THR A 187 1.48 -3.55 17.69
N LYS A 188 0.38 -2.77 17.71
CA LYS A 188 -0.97 -3.24 17.44
C LYS A 188 -1.31 -3.09 15.97
N ASP A 189 -1.92 -4.13 15.41
CA ASP A 189 -2.49 -4.08 14.07
C ASP A 189 -3.66 -3.07 14.01
N TYR A 190 -3.87 -2.44 12.85
CA TYR A 190 -4.98 -1.51 12.67
C TYR A 190 -6.27 -2.31 12.51
N SER A 191 -7.39 -1.72 12.94
CA SER A 191 -8.69 -2.38 12.81
C SER A 191 -9.10 -2.43 11.34
N MET A 192 -9.40 -3.64 10.86
CA MET A 192 -10.03 -3.85 9.55
C MET A 192 -11.54 -4.12 9.67
N GLN A 193 -12.13 -3.86 10.84
CA GLN A 193 -13.55 -4.07 11.08
C GLN A 193 -14.38 -2.92 10.51
N ARG A 194 -15.38 -3.27 9.68
CA ARG A 194 -16.33 -2.35 9.05
C ARG A 194 -17.41 -1.86 10.03
N GLU A 195 -17.07 -1.14 11.08
CA GLU A 195 -18.10 -0.50 11.90
C GLU A 195 -18.66 0.76 11.20
N GLN A 196 -19.94 1.06 11.43
CA GLN A 196 -20.70 2.08 10.71
C GLN A 196 -20.09 3.47 10.87
N GLY A 197 -19.77 4.12 9.73
CA GLY A 197 -19.19 5.46 9.68
C GLY A 197 -17.76 5.53 9.13
N GLN A 198 -17.14 4.40 8.83
CA GLN A 198 -15.80 4.37 8.25
C GLN A 198 -15.79 4.76 6.76
N HIS A 199 -14.79 5.55 6.37
CA HIS A 199 -14.46 5.79 4.97
C HIS A 199 -13.78 4.53 4.39
N PHE A 200 -14.00 4.26 3.11
CA PHE A 200 -13.41 3.10 2.44
C PHE A 200 -12.80 3.55 1.13
N ASP A 201 -11.64 2.99 0.81
CA ASP A 201 -11.17 2.94 -0.55
C ASP A 201 -11.42 1.55 -1.14
N GLN A 202 -11.66 1.54 -2.44
CA GLN A 202 -12.06 0.34 -3.16
C GLN A 202 -11.20 0.14 -4.40
N VAL A 203 -10.75 -1.09 -4.57
CA VAL A 203 -10.03 -1.56 -5.74
C VAL A 203 -10.65 -2.84 -6.26
N PHE A 204 -10.30 -3.19 -7.49
CA PHE A 204 -10.70 -4.41 -8.15
C PHE A 204 -9.45 -5.12 -8.67
N LEU A 205 -9.29 -6.38 -8.30
CA LEU A 205 -8.13 -7.18 -8.65
C LEU A 205 -8.54 -8.21 -9.70
N LYS A 206 -7.91 -8.20 -10.87
CA LYS A 206 -8.22 -9.16 -11.93
C LYS A 206 -7.75 -10.55 -11.53
N VAL A 207 -8.59 -11.58 -11.70
CA VAL A 207 -8.26 -12.97 -11.31
C VAL A 207 -6.99 -13.45 -11.96
N SER A 208 -6.76 -13.12 -13.24
CA SER A 208 -5.50 -13.43 -13.92
C SER A 208 -4.29 -12.80 -13.23
N ASP A 209 -4.35 -11.53 -12.82
CA ASP A 209 -3.24 -10.90 -12.11
C ASP A 209 -3.01 -11.55 -10.73
N ILE A 210 -4.06 -11.96 -10.04
CA ILE A 210 -3.94 -12.71 -8.78
C ILE A 210 -3.20 -14.04 -8.99
N LEU A 211 -3.58 -14.80 -10.02
CA LEU A 211 -2.96 -16.10 -10.34
C LEU A 211 -1.49 -15.98 -10.78
N HIS A 212 -1.07 -14.82 -11.29
CA HIS A 212 0.32 -14.53 -11.66
C HIS A 212 1.13 -13.86 -10.54
N SER A 213 0.50 -13.54 -9.39
CA SER A 213 1.18 -13.05 -8.21
C SER A 213 2.26 -14.05 -7.77
N PRO A 214 3.43 -13.59 -7.27
CA PRO A 214 4.44 -14.48 -6.68
C PRO A 214 3.86 -15.34 -5.56
N ASP A 215 2.85 -14.82 -4.85
CA ASP A 215 1.98 -15.58 -3.96
C ASP A 215 0.51 -15.18 -4.22
N PRO A 216 -0.33 -16.07 -4.79
CA PRO A 216 -1.75 -15.79 -5.03
C PRO A 216 -2.61 -15.72 -3.77
N ASP A 217 -2.14 -16.23 -2.63
CA ASP A 217 -2.88 -16.21 -1.37
C ASP A 217 -2.47 -15.05 -0.44
N ARG A 218 -1.38 -14.34 -0.76
CA ARG A 218 -0.93 -13.15 -0.02
C ARG A 218 -0.70 -12.00 -0.99
N ILE A 219 -1.59 -11.02 -0.96
CA ILE A 219 -1.47 -9.78 -1.72
C ILE A 219 -1.15 -8.65 -0.76
N TYR A 220 -0.13 -7.86 -1.10
CA TYR A 220 0.24 -6.65 -0.37
C TYR A 220 -0.05 -5.41 -1.21
N ILE A 221 -0.99 -4.59 -0.77
CA ILE A 221 -1.29 -3.29 -1.38
C ILE A 221 -0.82 -2.20 -0.44
N GLU A 222 0.13 -1.40 -0.90
CA GLU A 222 0.64 -0.25 -0.17
C GLU A 222 -0.32 0.94 -0.32
N LEU A 223 -0.77 1.49 0.79
CA LEU A 223 -1.52 2.74 0.84
C LEU A 223 -0.58 3.91 1.11
N LEU A 224 -1.17 5.10 1.06
CA LEU A 224 -0.62 6.42 1.36
C LEU A 224 0.60 6.39 2.30
N ARG A 225 1.62 7.15 1.89
CA ARG A 225 2.85 7.44 2.65
C ARG A 225 2.51 8.29 3.87
N ASN A 226 3.22 8.08 4.97
CA ASN A 226 3.28 9.06 6.05
C ASN A 226 4.60 9.82 5.89
N GLU A 227 4.53 11.08 5.45
CA GLU A 227 5.70 11.96 5.37
C GLU A 227 5.76 12.84 6.59
N LEU A 228 6.60 12.43 7.54
CA LEU A 228 7.44 13.40 8.20
C LEU A 228 8.78 13.35 7.49
N ILE A 229 8.96 14.32 6.59
CA ILE A 229 10.28 14.86 6.32
C ILE A 229 10.88 15.16 7.71
N ASP A 230 12.06 14.60 7.98
CA ASP A 230 12.87 14.84 9.18
C ASP A 230 12.29 14.38 10.53
N TYR A 231 12.49 13.11 10.88
CA TYR A 231 13.08 12.86 12.19
C TYR A 231 14.31 11.94 12.01
N GLY A 232 15.47 12.43 12.43
CA GLY A 232 16.66 11.60 12.58
C GLY A 232 16.76 11.15 14.04
N TYR A 233 17.49 10.07 14.30
CA TYR A 233 18.70 10.16 15.11
C TYR A 233 19.69 9.06 14.70
N TRP A 234 20.95 9.49 14.62
CA TRP A 234 22.13 8.63 14.54
C TRP A 234 22.43 8.11 15.94
N TYR A 235 22.73 6.81 16.07
CA TYR A 235 23.51 6.29 17.18
C TYR A 235 24.78 5.64 16.64
#